data_AF-A0A9P1JF44-F1
#
_entry.id   AF-A0A9P1JF44-F1
#
_cell.length_a   1.000
_cell.length_b   1.000
_cell.length_c   1.000
_cell.angle_alpha   90.00
_cell.angle_beta   90.00
_cell.angle_gamma   90.00
#
_symmetry.space_group_name_H-M   'P 1'
#
loop_
_entity.id
_entity.type
_entity.pdbx_description
1 polymer ?
#
loop_
_entity_poly.entity_id
_entity_poly.type
_entity_poly.pdbx_seq_one_letter_code
_entity_poly.pdbx_strand_id
1 'polypeptide(L)'
;MVTKKYVRIKKAKSSDLAYSVYIGRVFTVIDENENEYILHSVNVLKEDAELIVTEKRKAAVGERVLLTAPTNTKGKYLVGDVFTVRESGETGVRVDENEFMTLWHKEYEVIVNSEVKNEEADEMKIDLNAMGYDELLAHGDAVMEAIKKRTFQEGFQAAKQVQRKLAKMKTSINTQARRDEIVEQAKADVEKLANKYGYYYAYGRNTKAEFIVNCEKRTVVTILRWIADGQIVARGIAKAAPSDCFNVHIGRAIALRRALGLTVPDEYLNAPQPTEVRVGDVVRGKYADYYYQLCREGELGDDSYEAKIREIADGKYRYVGGGYDFIDNADLTIIDDSREEVCE
;
A
#
# COMPACT_ATOMS: atom_id res chain seq x y z
N MET A 1 -17.19 4.38 39.59
CA MET A 1 -15.72 4.27 39.68
C MET A 1 -15.15 5.65 39.39
N VAL A 2 -14.29 6.19 40.26
CA VAL A 2 -13.74 7.54 40.08
C VAL A 2 -12.39 7.39 39.38
N THR A 3 -12.34 7.78 38.11
CA THR A 3 -11.10 7.84 37.32
C THR A 3 -10.38 9.15 37.58
N LYS A 4 -9.05 9.10 37.67
CA LYS A 4 -8.20 10.28 37.75
C LYS A 4 -7.36 10.42 36.50
N LYS A 5 -7.07 11.66 36.12
CA LYS A 5 -6.19 11.98 34.99
C LYS A 5 -4.86 12.50 35.51
N TYR A 6 -3.80 11.93 34.99
CA TYR A 6 -2.42 12.34 35.21
C TYR A 6 -1.77 12.64 33.86
N VAL A 7 -0.81 13.54 33.85
CA VAL A 7 -0.04 13.89 32.65
C VAL A 7 1.44 13.78 32.94
N ARG A 8 2.15 13.04 32.09
CA ARG A 8 3.61 12.95 32.09
C ARG A 8 4.19 13.84 30.99
N ILE A 9 5.03 14.79 31.36
CA ILE A 9 5.69 15.67 30.38
C ILE A 9 6.78 14.86 29.67
N LYS A 10 6.69 14.70 28.34
CA LYS A 10 7.64 13.93 27.52
C LYS A 10 8.73 14.80 26.94
N LYS A 11 8.35 15.98 26.48
CA LYS A 11 9.21 16.92 25.77
C LYS A 11 8.71 18.34 26.02
N ALA A 12 9.47 19.33 25.59
CA ALA A 12 9.02 20.71 25.52
C ALA A 12 9.52 21.28 24.19
N LYS A 13 8.62 21.90 23.43
CA LYS A 13 8.93 22.49 22.12
C LYS A 13 9.99 23.60 22.17
N SER A 14 10.07 24.31 23.30
CA SER A 14 11.09 25.32 23.59
C SER A 14 11.52 25.25 25.04
N SER A 15 12.78 25.58 25.32
CA SER A 15 13.29 25.73 26.68
C SER A 15 12.59 26.82 27.49
N ASP A 16 11.95 27.78 26.81
CA ASP A 16 11.29 28.93 27.42
C ASP A 16 9.93 28.59 28.06
N LEU A 17 9.40 27.40 27.78
CA LEU A 17 8.15 26.93 28.35
C LEU A 17 8.36 26.60 29.83
N ALA A 18 7.48 27.10 30.70
CA ALA A 18 7.59 26.93 32.15
C ALA A 18 7.64 25.47 32.62
N TYR A 19 7.11 24.53 31.82
CA TYR A 19 7.14 23.10 32.11
C TYR A 19 8.36 22.36 31.57
N SER A 20 9.27 23.02 30.84
CA SER A 20 10.49 22.42 30.30
C SER A 20 11.41 21.85 31.39
N VAL A 21 11.39 22.45 32.59
CA VAL A 21 12.17 22.00 33.75
C VAL A 21 11.59 20.73 34.39
N TYR A 22 10.35 20.38 34.06
CA TYR A 22 9.63 19.25 34.64
C TYR A 22 9.49 18.05 33.68
N ILE A 23 10.27 18.01 32.60
CA ILE A 23 10.32 16.87 31.69
C ILE A 23 10.57 15.57 32.48
N GLY A 24 9.79 14.53 32.17
CA GLY A 24 9.80 13.23 32.83
C GLY A 24 8.92 13.13 34.08
N ARG A 25 8.43 14.26 34.64
CA ARG A 25 7.59 14.26 35.84
C ARG A 25 6.10 14.09 35.50
N VAL A 26 5.36 13.55 36.46
CA VAL A 26 3.91 13.30 36.36
C VAL A 26 3.16 14.25 37.28
N PHE A 27 2.08 14.84 36.76
CA PHE A 27 1.23 15.78 37.49
C PHE A 27 -0.25 15.39 37.37
N THR A 28 -1.05 15.75 38.37
CA THR A 28 -2.50 15.57 38.34
C THR A 28 -3.14 16.65 37.46
N VAL A 29 -4.02 16.24 36.54
CA VAL A 29 -4.81 17.16 35.70
C VAL A 29 -6.01 17.65 36.50
N ILE A 30 -6.18 18.97 36.55
CA ILE A 30 -7.33 19.61 37.19
C ILE A 30 -8.43 19.84 36.16
N ASP A 31 -8.03 20.33 34.99
CA ASP A 31 -8.92 20.68 33.89
C ASP A 31 -8.18 20.57 32.53
N GLU A 32 -8.89 20.59 31.42
CA GLU A 32 -8.31 20.49 30.08
C GLU A 32 -9.06 21.38 29.08
N ASN A 33 -8.30 22.06 28.22
CA ASN A 33 -8.83 22.80 27.07
C ASN A 33 -8.55 22.03 25.77
N GLU A 34 -8.84 22.59 24.61
CA GLU A 34 -8.55 21.94 23.32
C GLU A 34 -7.07 21.56 23.19
N ASN A 35 -6.16 22.45 23.57
CA ASN A 35 -4.72 22.32 23.29
C ASN A 35 -3.83 22.06 24.53
N GLU A 36 -4.36 22.24 25.75
CA GLU A 36 -3.56 22.21 26.99
C GLU A 36 -4.23 21.38 28.09
N TYR A 37 -3.38 20.78 28.93
CA TYR A 37 -3.75 20.26 30.25
C TYR A 37 -3.43 21.31 31.31
N ILE A 38 -4.41 21.62 32.16
CA ILE A 38 -4.29 22.58 33.25
C ILE A 38 -3.91 21.82 34.52
N LEU A 39 -2.74 22.15 35.07
CA LEU A 39 -2.22 21.61 36.33
C LEU A 39 -2.21 22.71 37.40
N HIS A 40 -1.96 22.35 38.66
CA HIS A 40 -1.94 23.32 39.78
C HIS A 40 -0.89 24.41 39.63
N SER A 41 0.21 24.12 38.91
CA SER A 41 1.39 25.00 38.88
C SER A 41 1.75 25.47 37.47
N VAL A 42 1.43 24.70 36.43
CA VAL A 42 1.82 25.01 35.04
C VAL A 42 0.79 24.39 34.08
N ASN A 43 0.54 25.03 32.93
CA ASN A 43 -0.20 24.41 31.83
C ASN A 43 0.75 23.70 30.88
N VAL A 44 0.38 22.50 30.41
CA VAL A 44 1.21 21.69 29.51
C VAL A 44 0.46 21.47 28.20
N LEU A 45 1.13 21.69 27.07
CA LEU A 45 0.56 21.40 25.76
C LEU A 45 0.29 19.91 25.61
N LYS A 46 -0.86 19.53 25.05
CA LYS A 46 -1.22 18.10 24.87
C LYS A 46 -0.22 17.34 23.98
N GLU A 47 0.39 18.02 23.01
CA GLU A 47 1.42 17.45 22.12
C GLU A 47 2.73 17.08 22.84
N ASP A 48 3.00 17.70 23.98
CA ASP A 48 4.24 17.57 24.74
C ASP A 48 4.08 16.60 25.93
N ALA A 49 2.90 16.00 26.09
CA ALA A 49 2.52 15.27 27.29
C ALA A 49 1.76 13.97 27.01
N GLU A 50 2.12 12.92 27.76
CA GLU A 50 1.42 11.63 27.77
C GLU A 50 0.29 11.67 28.82
N LEU A 51 -0.96 11.50 28.40
CA LEU A 51 -2.11 11.36 29.30
C LEU A 51 -2.15 9.94 29.88
N ILE A 52 -2.32 9.85 31.21
CA ILE A 52 -2.43 8.62 31.96
C ILE A 52 -3.74 8.69 32.75
N VAL A 53 -4.73 7.88 32.36
CA VAL A 53 -5.97 7.71 33.13
C VAL A 53 -5.81 6.53 34.07
N THR A 54 -6.12 6.75 35.34
CA THR A 54 -6.00 5.75 36.40
C THR A 54 -7.31 5.54 37.15
N GLU A 55 -7.40 4.39 37.79
CA GLU A 55 -8.46 4.05 38.73
C GLU A 55 -7.86 3.50 40.02
N LYS A 56 -8.40 3.94 41.17
CA LYS A 56 -7.99 3.43 42.47
C LYS A 56 -8.67 2.09 42.77
N ARG A 57 -8.01 0.99 42.41
CA ARG A 57 -8.42 -0.39 42.72
C ARG A 57 -7.23 -1.34 42.89
N LYS A 58 -7.50 -2.58 43.30
CA LYS A 58 -6.48 -3.64 43.32
C LYS A 58 -6.11 -4.02 41.87
N ALA A 59 -4.82 -4.17 41.61
CA ALA A 59 -4.33 -4.59 40.31
C ALA A 59 -4.31 -6.12 40.17
N ALA A 60 -4.59 -6.61 38.97
CA ALA A 60 -4.39 -7.99 38.54
C ALA A 60 -2.97 -8.17 37.95
N VAL A 61 -2.54 -9.43 37.85
CA VAL A 61 -1.26 -9.78 37.21
C VAL A 61 -1.29 -9.36 35.72
N GLY A 62 -0.21 -8.73 35.26
CA GLY A 62 -0.08 -8.17 33.91
C GLY A 62 -0.59 -6.74 33.74
N GLU A 63 -1.26 -6.16 34.74
CA GLU A 63 -1.69 -4.75 34.68
C GLU A 63 -0.53 -3.79 34.96
N ARG A 64 -0.63 -2.58 34.39
CA ARG A 64 0.30 -1.47 34.66
C ARG A 64 -0.25 -0.59 35.77
N VAL A 65 0.60 -0.22 36.72
CA VAL A 65 0.25 0.61 37.87
C VAL A 65 1.11 1.86 37.92
N LEU A 66 0.49 3.00 38.24
CA LEU A 66 1.15 4.27 38.47
C LEU A 66 1.40 4.45 39.98
N LEU A 67 2.65 4.72 40.37
CA LEU A 67 3.02 5.02 41.75
C LEU A 67 2.62 6.46 42.09
N THR A 68 1.61 6.64 42.95
CA THR A 68 1.06 7.97 43.28
C THR A 68 1.46 8.45 44.67
N ALA A 69 1.74 7.53 45.60
CA ALA A 69 2.09 7.86 46.98
C ALA A 69 3.11 6.85 47.56
N PRO A 70 4.39 6.91 47.14
CA PRO A 70 5.42 6.01 47.65
C PRO A 70 5.66 6.20 49.15
N THR A 71 5.59 5.12 49.92
CA THR A 71 6.04 5.11 51.32
C THR A 71 7.39 4.42 51.38
N ASN A 72 8.38 5.04 52.05
CA ASN A 72 9.64 4.37 52.37
C ASN A 72 10.48 3.87 51.16
N THR A 73 10.55 4.66 50.07
CA THR A 73 11.33 4.29 48.87
C THR A 73 12.82 4.62 48.97
N LYS A 74 13.26 5.32 50.04
CA LYS A 74 14.63 5.88 50.17
C LYS A 74 15.10 6.64 48.91
N GLY A 75 14.17 7.24 48.16
CA GLY A 75 14.45 7.96 46.92
C GLY A 75 14.71 7.10 45.68
N LYS A 76 14.59 5.76 45.77
CA LYS A 76 14.77 4.86 44.61
C LYS A 76 13.64 4.95 43.59
N TYR A 77 12.45 5.31 44.05
CA TYR A 77 11.24 5.41 43.23
C TYR A 77 10.52 6.70 43.54
N LEU A 78 10.02 7.33 42.49
CA LEU A 78 9.42 8.63 42.52
C LEU A 78 7.93 8.54 42.18
N VAL A 79 7.17 9.52 42.65
CA VAL A 79 5.78 9.69 42.23
C VAL A 79 5.77 9.84 40.71
N GLY A 80 4.95 9.03 40.04
CA GLY A 80 4.86 9.00 38.59
C GLY A 80 5.56 7.82 37.93
N ASP A 81 6.32 7.01 38.67
CA ASP A 81 6.89 5.77 38.13
C ASP A 81 5.78 4.77 37.77
N VAL A 82 5.99 4.03 36.68
CA VAL A 82 5.03 3.04 36.18
C VAL A 82 5.66 1.66 36.25
N PHE A 83 4.91 0.70 36.80
CA PHE A 83 5.37 -0.67 37.01
C PHE A 83 4.39 -1.68 36.43
N THR A 84 4.90 -2.85 36.09
CA THR A 84 4.12 -3.98 35.58
C THR A 84 3.94 -5.01 36.69
N VAL A 85 2.70 -5.41 36.96
CA VAL A 85 2.38 -6.31 38.07
C VAL A 85 2.70 -7.75 37.72
N ARG A 86 3.66 -8.35 38.46
CA ARG A 86 4.06 -9.75 38.35
C ARG A 86 3.21 -10.67 39.21
N GLU A 87 2.90 -10.23 40.42
CA GLU A 87 2.18 -11.03 41.41
C GLU A 87 1.25 -10.11 42.22
N SER A 88 0.02 -10.55 42.48
CA SER A 88 -0.95 -9.82 43.28
C SER A 88 -1.21 -10.56 44.58
N GLY A 89 -0.95 -9.90 45.71
CA GLY A 89 -1.14 -10.43 47.06
C GLY A 89 -2.26 -9.71 47.80
N GLU A 90 -2.45 -10.05 49.07
CA GLU A 90 -3.54 -9.49 49.88
C GLU A 90 -3.34 -8.01 50.26
N THR A 91 -2.08 -7.62 50.49
CA THR A 91 -1.68 -6.29 50.99
C THR A 91 -1.04 -5.39 49.94
N GLY A 92 -0.71 -5.94 48.77
CA GLY A 92 0.02 -5.23 47.72
C GLY A 92 0.35 -6.11 46.52
N VAL A 93 1.17 -5.58 45.62
CA VAL A 93 1.58 -6.23 44.37
C VAL A 93 3.10 -6.23 44.24
N ARG A 94 3.66 -7.28 43.66
CA ARG A 94 5.07 -7.32 43.24
C ARG A 94 5.18 -6.96 41.77
N VAL A 95 6.29 -6.34 41.41
CA VAL A 95 6.51 -5.76 40.08
C VAL A 95 7.67 -6.44 39.35
N ASP A 96 7.62 -6.45 38.03
CA ASP A 96 8.66 -7.09 37.20
C ASP A 96 9.97 -6.31 37.21
N GLU A 97 9.90 -4.99 37.30
CA GLU A 97 11.08 -4.11 37.20
C GLU A 97 12.01 -4.23 38.42
N ASN A 98 11.53 -4.79 39.55
CA ASN A 98 12.38 -5.13 40.69
C ASN A 98 11.78 -6.28 41.51
N GLU A 99 12.50 -7.40 41.52
CA GLU A 99 12.09 -8.65 42.18
C GLU A 99 11.84 -8.52 43.70
N PHE A 100 12.43 -7.51 44.35
CA PHE A 100 12.29 -7.29 45.80
C PHE A 100 11.31 -6.18 46.16
N MET A 101 10.70 -5.54 45.16
CA MET A 101 9.78 -4.42 45.37
C MET A 101 8.34 -4.91 45.52
N THR A 102 7.70 -4.49 46.61
CA THR A 102 6.27 -4.70 46.83
C THR A 102 5.60 -3.34 46.99
N LEU A 103 4.64 -3.05 46.12
CA LEU A 103 3.81 -1.85 46.14
C LEU A 103 2.54 -2.13 46.95
N TRP A 104 2.29 -1.38 48.01
CA TRP A 104 1.04 -1.54 48.76
C TRP A 104 -0.14 -0.99 47.96
N HIS A 105 -1.33 -1.59 48.11
CA HIS A 105 -2.55 -1.14 47.39
C HIS A 105 -2.87 0.36 47.58
N LYS A 106 -2.40 0.96 48.69
CA LYS A 106 -2.55 2.39 48.95
C LYS A 106 -1.62 3.29 48.12
N GLU A 107 -0.50 2.77 47.63
CA GLU A 107 0.59 3.57 47.03
C GLU A 107 0.44 3.75 45.52
N TYR A 108 -0.32 2.87 44.86
CA TYR A 108 -0.47 2.87 43.41
C TYR A 108 -1.92 3.05 42.97
N GLU A 109 -2.10 3.45 41.72
CA GLU A 109 -3.38 3.41 41.01
C GLU A 109 -3.22 2.59 39.72
N VAL A 110 -4.25 1.87 39.30
CA VAL A 110 -4.19 1.04 38.08
C VAL A 110 -4.39 1.92 36.87
N ILE A 111 -3.54 1.80 35.86
CA ILE A 111 -3.67 2.55 34.60
C ILE A 111 -4.75 1.87 33.76
N VAL A 112 -5.79 2.63 33.40
CA VAL A 112 -6.97 2.12 32.67
C VAL A 112 -7.07 2.69 31.26
N ASN A 113 -6.08 3.47 30.81
CA ASN A 113 -6.05 3.95 29.44
C ASN A 113 -6.04 2.76 28.47
N SER A 114 -7.22 2.48 27.90
CA SER A 114 -7.48 1.50 26.86
C SER A 114 -7.06 1.97 25.47
N GLU A 115 -6.44 3.14 25.39
CA GLU A 115 -5.81 3.60 24.18
C GLU A 115 -4.31 3.34 24.29
N VAL A 116 -3.90 2.16 23.79
CA VAL A 116 -2.72 2.16 22.94
C VAL A 116 -3.08 3.09 21.78
N LYS A 117 -2.94 4.41 21.99
CA LYS A 117 -2.58 5.27 20.88
C LYS A 117 -1.22 4.71 20.49
N ASN A 118 -1.25 3.75 19.56
CA ASN A 118 -0.23 3.66 18.55
C ASN A 118 -0.05 5.11 18.16
N GLU A 119 1.08 5.70 18.56
CA GLU A 119 1.48 6.99 18.06
C GLU A 119 1.17 6.88 16.58
N GLU A 120 0.20 7.68 16.13
CA GLU A 120 0.10 8.04 14.75
C GLU A 120 1.54 8.44 14.45
N ALA A 121 2.22 7.57 13.71
CA ALA A 121 3.33 8.00 12.94
C ALA A 121 2.74 9.21 12.20
N ASP A 122 3.09 10.41 12.68
CA ASP A 122 3.25 11.56 11.83
C ASP A 122 3.71 10.96 10.52
N GLU A 123 2.92 11.10 9.47
CA GLU A 123 3.18 10.53 8.15
C GLU A 123 4.58 10.99 7.75
N MET A 124 5.59 10.27 8.21
CA MET A 124 6.97 10.50 7.92
C MET A 124 7.03 9.89 6.57
N LYS A 125 6.65 10.69 5.56
CA LYS A 125 6.77 10.33 4.17
C LYS A 125 8.23 10.00 3.98
N ILE A 126 8.49 8.70 3.97
CA ILE A 126 9.79 8.14 3.69
C ILE A 126 10.04 8.50 2.23
N ASP A 127 10.79 9.57 1.99
CA ASP A 127 11.21 9.91 0.64
C ASP A 127 12.33 8.96 0.22
N LEU A 128 11.93 7.87 -0.44
CA LEU A 128 12.84 6.85 -0.95
C LEU A 128 13.86 7.41 -1.95
N ASN A 129 13.56 8.56 -2.60
CA ASN A 129 14.46 9.19 -3.56
C ASN A 129 15.56 10.04 -2.88
N ALA A 130 15.36 10.43 -1.63
CA ALA A 130 16.32 11.23 -0.87
C ALA A 130 17.32 10.37 -0.06
N MET A 131 17.05 9.07 0.11
CA MET A 131 17.90 8.17 0.88
C MET A 131 19.08 7.61 0.08
N GLY A 132 20.19 7.40 0.78
CA GLY A 132 21.34 6.68 0.24
C GLY A 132 21.05 5.18 0.07
N TYR A 133 21.83 4.51 -0.78
CA TYR A 133 21.65 3.09 -1.08
C TYR A 133 21.76 2.19 0.16
N ASP A 134 22.68 2.52 1.07
CA ASP A 134 22.90 1.76 2.32
C ASP A 134 21.77 1.96 3.33
N GLU A 135 21.18 3.15 3.39
CA GLU A 135 20.02 3.44 4.24
C GLU A 135 18.78 2.68 3.76
N LEU A 136 18.57 2.59 2.44
CA LEU A 136 17.48 1.79 1.86
C LEU A 136 17.60 0.30 2.19
N LEU A 137 18.83 -0.24 2.12
CA LEU A 137 19.10 -1.63 2.49
C LEU A 137 18.87 -1.87 3.99
N ALA A 138 19.36 -0.98 4.85
CA ALA A 138 19.18 -1.09 6.30
C ALA A 138 17.70 -1.03 6.70
N HIS A 139 16.91 -0.15 6.08
CA HIS A 139 15.47 -0.09 6.29
C HIS A 139 14.76 -1.36 5.77
N GLY A 140 15.16 -1.87 4.61
CA GLY A 140 14.65 -3.13 4.06
C GLY A 140 14.86 -4.30 5.01
N ASP A 141 16.06 -4.43 5.56
CA ASP A 141 16.40 -5.49 6.53
C ASP A 141 15.61 -5.36 7.83
N ALA A 142 15.49 -4.14 8.36
CA ALA A 142 14.73 -3.86 9.57
C ALA A 142 13.23 -4.21 9.41
N VAL A 143 12.65 -3.89 8.25
CA VAL A 143 11.26 -4.24 7.92
C VAL A 143 11.09 -5.75 7.84
N MET A 144 12.01 -6.45 7.18
CA MET A 144 11.96 -7.92 7.08
C MET A 144 12.11 -8.59 8.45
N GLU A 145 12.97 -8.09 9.33
CA GLU A 145 13.09 -8.57 10.71
C GLU A 145 11.83 -8.33 11.54
N ALA A 146 11.18 -7.16 11.39
CA ALA A 146 9.91 -6.88 12.06
C ALA A 146 8.80 -7.84 11.59
N ILE A 147 8.73 -8.13 10.29
CA ILE A 147 7.79 -9.11 9.72
C ILE A 147 8.06 -10.51 10.29
N LYS A 148 9.33 -10.94 10.37
CA LYS A 148 9.69 -12.23 10.98
C LYS A 148 9.29 -12.31 12.46
N LYS A 149 9.52 -11.25 13.24
CA LYS A 149 9.16 -11.21 14.67
C LYS A 149 7.65 -11.27 14.89
N ARG A 150 6.86 -10.51 14.12
CA ARG A 150 5.39 -10.55 14.19
C ARG A 150 4.82 -11.89 13.75
N THR A 151 5.33 -12.45 12.65
CA THR A 151 4.91 -13.79 12.18
C THR A 151 5.27 -14.90 13.16
N PHE A 152 6.35 -14.75 13.93
CA PHE A 152 6.70 -15.67 15.01
C PHE A 152 5.75 -15.54 16.22
N GLN A 153 5.35 -14.30 16.59
CA GLN A 153 4.41 -14.04 17.69
C GLN A 153 2.96 -14.47 17.37
N GLU A 154 2.52 -14.34 16.12
CA GLU A 154 1.16 -14.68 15.68
C GLU A 154 0.94 -16.18 15.38
N GLY A 155 2.00 -17.00 15.46
CA GLY A 155 1.95 -18.45 15.31
C GLY A 155 2.03 -18.98 13.87
N PHE A 156 2.18 -20.31 13.73
CA PHE A 156 2.52 -21.01 12.48
C PHE A 156 1.55 -20.74 11.30
N GLN A 157 0.26 -20.50 11.58
CA GLN A 157 -0.73 -20.21 10.53
C GLN A 157 -0.56 -18.82 9.93
N ALA A 158 -0.25 -17.80 10.74
CA ALA A 158 0.03 -16.44 10.27
C ALA A 158 1.33 -16.41 9.44
N ALA A 159 2.38 -17.09 9.91
CA ALA A 159 3.63 -17.23 9.16
C ALA A 159 3.43 -17.85 7.77
N LYS A 160 2.60 -18.90 7.65
CA LYS A 160 2.30 -19.54 6.35
C LYS A 160 1.51 -18.62 5.41
N GLN A 161 0.61 -17.79 5.94
CA GLN A 161 -0.11 -16.80 5.15
C GLN A 161 0.80 -15.66 4.68
N VAL A 162 1.67 -15.15 5.55
CA VAL A 162 2.63 -14.09 5.20
C VAL A 162 3.63 -14.59 4.18
N GLN A 163 4.16 -15.81 4.32
CA GLN A 163 5.02 -16.41 3.29
C GLN A 163 4.30 -16.60 1.95
N ARG A 164 3.03 -17.02 1.95
CA ARG A 164 2.23 -17.10 0.72
C ARG A 164 1.98 -15.74 0.09
N LYS A 165 1.69 -14.70 0.90
CA LYS A 165 1.53 -13.33 0.42
C LYS A 165 2.83 -12.76 -0.14
N LEU A 166 3.95 -12.94 0.56
CA LEU A 166 5.29 -12.55 0.10
C LEU A 166 5.68 -13.27 -1.18
N ALA A 167 5.42 -14.57 -1.28
CA ALA A 167 5.67 -15.34 -2.49
C ALA A 167 4.81 -14.81 -3.64
N LYS A 168 3.50 -14.63 -3.43
CA LYS A 168 2.57 -14.09 -4.44
C LYS A 168 2.99 -12.69 -4.90
N MET A 169 3.37 -11.80 -3.98
CA MET A 169 3.90 -10.46 -4.28
C MET A 169 5.20 -10.53 -5.08
N LYS A 170 6.14 -11.41 -4.70
CA LYS A 170 7.41 -11.58 -5.43
C LYS A 170 7.16 -12.11 -6.84
N THR A 171 6.20 -13.02 -7.01
CA THR A 171 5.80 -13.52 -8.33
C THR A 171 5.11 -12.44 -9.16
N SER A 172 4.19 -11.66 -8.58
CA SER A 172 3.48 -10.60 -9.32
C SER A 172 4.42 -9.46 -9.74
N ILE A 173 5.34 -9.03 -8.87
CA ILE A 173 6.37 -8.04 -9.20
C ILE A 173 7.24 -8.53 -10.36
N ASN A 174 7.68 -9.80 -10.32
CA ASN A 174 8.48 -10.38 -11.41
C ASN A 174 7.67 -10.47 -12.72
N THR A 175 6.38 -10.80 -12.62
CA THR A 175 5.46 -10.94 -13.76
C THR A 175 5.22 -9.59 -14.44
N GLN A 176 4.96 -8.53 -13.66
CA GLN A 176 4.79 -7.18 -14.18
C GLN A 176 6.08 -6.64 -14.81
N ALA A 177 7.22 -6.81 -14.14
CA ALA A 177 8.52 -6.38 -14.66
C ALA A 177 8.86 -7.08 -15.99
N ARG A 178 8.58 -8.38 -16.10
CA ARG A 178 8.74 -9.13 -17.35
C ARG A 178 7.81 -8.65 -18.46
N ARG A 179 6.56 -8.31 -18.14
CA ARG A 179 5.62 -7.77 -19.13
C ARG A 179 6.10 -6.41 -19.65
N ASP A 180 6.52 -5.53 -18.75
CA ASP A 180 7.04 -4.20 -19.10
C ASP A 180 8.32 -4.34 -19.97
N GLU A 181 9.21 -5.29 -19.67
CA GLU A 181 10.39 -5.60 -20.49
C GLU A 181 10.00 -6.11 -21.90
N ILE A 182 9.01 -7.01 -22.01
CA ILE A 182 8.51 -7.51 -23.30
C ILE A 182 7.90 -6.39 -24.14
N VAL A 183 7.17 -5.46 -23.52
CA VAL A 183 6.57 -4.30 -24.21
C VAL A 183 7.68 -3.40 -24.76
N GLU A 184 8.71 -3.10 -23.98
CA GLU A 184 9.86 -2.30 -24.43
C GLU A 184 10.66 -3.02 -25.53
N GLN A 185 10.85 -4.33 -25.41
CA GLN A 185 11.47 -5.15 -26.46
C GLN A 185 10.65 -5.10 -27.75
N ALA A 186 9.31 -5.14 -27.68
CA ALA A 186 8.44 -5.04 -28.84
C ALA A 186 8.52 -3.67 -29.52
N LYS A 187 8.61 -2.57 -28.75
CA LYS A 187 8.86 -1.22 -29.29
C LYS A 187 10.20 -1.14 -30.01
N ALA A 188 11.26 -1.59 -29.35
CA ALA A 188 12.61 -1.58 -29.90
C ALA A 188 12.74 -2.49 -31.14
N ASP A 189 11.98 -3.58 -31.21
CA ASP A 189 12.00 -4.50 -32.34
C ASP A 189 11.38 -3.87 -33.60
N VAL A 190 10.28 -3.13 -33.46
CA VAL A 190 9.68 -2.35 -34.57
C VAL A 190 10.69 -1.33 -35.11
N GLU A 191 11.42 -0.64 -34.23
CA GLU A 191 12.44 0.32 -34.64
C GLU A 191 13.65 -0.34 -35.29
N LYS A 192 14.14 -1.46 -34.74
CA LYS A 192 15.29 -2.20 -35.28
C LYS A 192 15.02 -2.78 -36.67
N LEU A 193 13.77 -3.18 -36.95
CA LEU A 193 13.36 -3.67 -38.26
C LEU A 193 13.24 -2.57 -39.30
N ALA A 194 13.19 -1.30 -38.87
CA ALA A 194 13.25 -0.16 -39.77
C ALA A 194 14.71 0.19 -40.12
N ASN A 195 14.97 0.45 -41.40
CA ASN A 195 16.25 1.00 -41.85
C ASN A 195 16.47 2.42 -41.30
N LYS A 196 17.69 2.95 -41.44
CA LYS A 196 18.09 4.34 -41.04
C LYS A 196 17.15 5.46 -41.54
N TYR A 197 16.34 5.18 -42.56
CA TYR A 197 15.37 6.10 -43.17
C TYR A 197 13.90 5.82 -42.76
N GLY A 198 13.64 4.90 -41.83
CA GLY A 198 12.29 4.52 -41.38
C GLY A 198 11.55 3.57 -42.31
N TYR A 199 12.26 2.87 -43.21
CA TYR A 199 11.67 1.94 -44.19
C TYR A 199 11.91 0.48 -43.82
N TYR A 200 10.94 -0.36 -44.13
CA TYR A 200 11.03 -1.80 -43.91
C TYR A 200 11.37 -2.52 -45.21
N TYR A 201 12.35 -3.42 -45.14
CA TYR A 201 12.75 -4.22 -46.30
C TYR A 201 11.89 -5.48 -46.38
N ALA A 202 10.99 -5.51 -47.35
CA ALA A 202 10.07 -6.62 -47.56
C ALA A 202 10.17 -7.10 -49.00
N TYR A 203 10.42 -8.40 -49.21
CA TYR A 203 10.41 -9.04 -50.53
C TYR A 203 11.26 -8.30 -51.60
N GLY A 204 12.44 -7.82 -51.21
CA GLY A 204 13.37 -7.13 -52.12
C GLY A 204 13.10 -5.62 -52.29
N ARG A 205 12.12 -5.05 -51.58
CA ARG A 205 11.65 -3.67 -51.79
C ARG A 205 11.65 -2.87 -50.48
N ASN A 206 11.92 -1.56 -50.59
CA ASN A 206 11.72 -0.62 -49.48
C ASN A 206 10.23 -0.28 -49.36
N THR A 207 9.64 -0.56 -48.21
CA THR A 207 8.22 -0.37 -47.93
C THR A 207 7.99 0.52 -46.71
N LYS A 208 6.88 1.25 -46.71
CA LYS A 208 6.40 2.00 -45.56
C LYS A 208 5.33 1.18 -44.85
N ALA A 209 5.42 1.05 -43.53
CA ALA A 209 4.40 0.40 -42.72
C ALA A 209 3.31 1.38 -42.32
N GLU A 210 2.08 0.96 -42.52
CA GLU A 210 0.86 1.61 -42.04
C GLU A 210 0.21 0.67 -41.04
N PHE A 211 -0.01 1.14 -39.82
CA PHE A 211 -0.56 0.33 -38.72
C PHE A 211 -1.99 0.77 -38.45
N ILE A 212 -2.93 -0.12 -38.66
CA ILE A 212 -4.35 0.08 -38.36
C ILE A 212 -4.66 -0.71 -37.10
N VAL A 213 -5.08 -0.01 -36.05
CA VAL A 213 -5.34 -0.59 -34.73
C VAL A 213 -6.84 -0.57 -34.45
N ASN A 214 -7.45 -1.75 -34.36
CA ASN A 214 -8.86 -1.89 -33.98
C ASN A 214 -8.94 -2.45 -32.55
N CYS A 215 -9.18 -1.55 -31.59
CA CYS A 215 -9.23 -1.90 -30.16
C CYS A 215 -10.47 -2.71 -29.78
N GLU A 216 -11.63 -2.43 -30.38
CA GLU A 216 -12.87 -3.20 -30.15
C GLU A 216 -12.69 -4.68 -30.51
N LYS A 217 -11.98 -4.96 -31.61
CA LYS A 217 -11.69 -6.31 -32.07
C LYS A 217 -10.35 -6.84 -31.55
N ARG A 218 -9.63 -6.06 -30.74
CA ARG A 218 -8.28 -6.38 -30.20
C ARG A 218 -7.34 -6.89 -31.30
N THR A 219 -7.38 -6.22 -32.45
CA THR A 219 -6.71 -6.63 -33.69
C THR A 219 -5.85 -5.49 -34.21
N VAL A 220 -4.59 -5.78 -34.53
CA VAL A 220 -3.67 -4.88 -35.20
C VAL A 220 -3.38 -5.40 -36.60
N VAL A 221 -3.53 -4.55 -37.61
CA VAL A 221 -3.23 -4.85 -39.01
C VAL A 221 -2.09 -3.96 -39.47
N THR A 222 -1.02 -4.56 -39.97
CA THR A 222 0.09 -3.84 -40.60
C THR A 222 0.00 -4.02 -42.11
N ILE A 223 -0.04 -2.91 -42.85
CA ILE A 223 0.01 -2.88 -44.31
C ILE A 223 1.36 -2.31 -44.73
N LEU A 224 2.10 -3.05 -45.55
CA LEU A 224 3.36 -2.59 -46.13
C LEU A 224 3.09 -2.08 -47.55
N ARG A 225 3.30 -0.77 -47.77
CA ARG A 225 3.16 -0.13 -49.09
C ARG A 225 4.52 0.11 -49.72
N TRP A 226 4.64 -0.16 -51.01
CA TRP A 226 5.85 0.15 -51.75
C TRP A 226 6.01 1.66 -51.92
N ILE A 227 7.23 2.17 -51.73
CA ILE A 227 7.50 3.61 -51.79
C ILE A 227 7.36 4.19 -53.20
N ALA A 228 7.67 3.40 -54.24
CA ALA A 228 7.65 3.90 -55.62
C ALA A 228 6.22 4.17 -56.12
N ASP A 229 5.31 3.20 -55.95
CA ASP A 229 3.97 3.24 -56.57
C ASP A 229 2.82 3.20 -55.55
N GLY A 230 3.11 3.13 -54.24
CA GLY A 230 2.09 3.04 -53.18
C GLY A 230 1.33 1.71 -53.11
N GLN A 231 1.66 0.74 -53.97
CA GLN A 231 1.01 -0.57 -54.00
C GLN A 231 1.24 -1.36 -52.72
N ILE A 232 0.23 -2.13 -52.30
CA ILE A 232 0.32 -3.00 -51.13
C ILE A 232 1.19 -4.21 -51.49
N VAL A 233 2.31 -4.34 -50.79
CA VAL A 233 3.28 -5.43 -50.97
C VAL A 233 2.94 -6.62 -50.08
N ALA A 234 2.61 -6.34 -48.82
CA ALA A 234 2.30 -7.37 -47.85
C ALA A 234 1.38 -6.82 -46.75
N ARG A 235 0.70 -7.75 -46.07
CA ARG A 235 -0.14 -7.46 -44.91
C ARG A 235 0.14 -8.46 -43.80
N GLY A 236 0.14 -8.00 -42.57
CA GLY A 236 0.24 -8.84 -41.38
C GLY A 236 -0.90 -8.52 -40.43
N ILE A 237 -1.42 -9.54 -39.77
CA ILE A 237 -2.54 -9.41 -38.84
C ILE A 237 -2.12 -10.04 -37.51
N ALA A 238 -2.28 -9.31 -36.42
CA ALA A 238 -2.16 -9.79 -35.05
C ALA A 238 -3.52 -9.63 -34.37
N LYS A 239 -4.00 -10.70 -33.74
CA LYS A 239 -5.26 -10.72 -33.01
C LYS A 239 -5.03 -11.36 -31.66
N ALA A 240 -5.42 -10.67 -30.59
CA ALA A 240 -5.36 -11.23 -29.23
C ALA A 240 -6.51 -12.22 -29.01
N ALA A 241 -6.26 -13.23 -28.19
CA ALA A 241 -7.33 -14.13 -27.75
C ALA A 241 -8.28 -13.39 -26.79
N PRO A 242 -9.58 -13.78 -26.70
CA PRO A 242 -10.52 -13.15 -25.78
C PRO A 242 -10.10 -13.22 -24.30
N SER A 243 -9.33 -14.26 -23.96
CA SER A 243 -8.77 -14.52 -22.63
C SER A 243 -7.41 -13.86 -22.38
N ASP A 244 -6.84 -13.20 -23.38
CA ASP A 244 -5.52 -12.57 -23.32
C ASP A 244 -5.64 -11.04 -23.28
N CYS A 245 -4.66 -10.38 -22.68
CA CYS A 245 -4.65 -8.93 -22.52
C CYS A 245 -4.03 -8.27 -23.76
N PHE A 246 -4.83 -7.48 -24.47
CA PHE A 246 -4.42 -6.77 -25.68
C PHE A 246 -3.41 -5.67 -25.35
N ASN A 247 -2.30 -5.67 -26.09
CA ASN A 247 -1.33 -4.59 -26.06
C ASN A 247 -1.00 -4.16 -27.50
N VAL A 248 -1.17 -2.87 -27.80
CA VAL A 248 -0.94 -2.33 -29.15
C VAL A 248 0.51 -2.51 -29.61
N HIS A 249 1.50 -2.33 -28.74
CA HIS A 249 2.92 -2.44 -29.14
C HIS A 249 3.32 -3.88 -29.47
N ILE A 250 2.90 -4.83 -28.64
CA ILE A 250 3.11 -6.26 -28.91
C ILE A 250 2.36 -6.66 -30.20
N GLY A 251 1.11 -6.19 -30.36
CA GLY A 251 0.32 -6.41 -31.58
C GLY A 251 0.99 -5.86 -32.84
N ARG A 252 1.54 -4.65 -32.78
CA ARG A 252 2.28 -4.01 -33.89
C ARG A 252 3.53 -4.80 -34.26
N ALA A 253 4.32 -5.25 -33.29
CA ALA A 253 5.52 -6.06 -33.53
C ALA A 253 5.18 -7.41 -34.20
N ILE A 254 4.16 -8.12 -33.69
CA ILE A 254 3.70 -9.39 -34.27
C ILE A 254 3.16 -9.18 -35.69
N ALA A 255 2.32 -8.16 -35.89
CA ALA A 255 1.74 -7.86 -37.20
C ALA A 255 2.81 -7.46 -38.22
N LEU A 256 3.80 -6.66 -37.81
CA LEU A 256 4.93 -6.27 -38.65
C LEU A 256 5.79 -7.48 -39.05
N ARG A 257 6.19 -8.31 -38.08
CA ARG A 257 6.99 -9.53 -38.38
C ARG A 257 6.25 -10.46 -39.33
N ARG A 258 4.94 -10.66 -39.14
CA ARG A 258 4.10 -11.44 -40.05
C ARG A 258 4.03 -10.82 -41.45
N ALA A 259 3.93 -9.50 -41.56
CA ALA A 259 3.95 -8.80 -42.85
C ALA A 259 5.29 -8.95 -43.58
N LEU A 260 6.40 -8.95 -42.84
CA LEU A 260 7.76 -9.15 -43.35
C LEU A 260 8.11 -10.62 -43.63
N GLY A 261 7.26 -11.57 -43.23
CA GLY A 261 7.52 -13.01 -43.37
C GLY A 261 8.58 -13.53 -42.38
N LEU A 262 8.82 -12.81 -41.28
CA LEU A 262 9.77 -13.20 -40.23
C LEU A 262 9.09 -14.06 -39.15
N THR A 263 9.88 -14.87 -38.47
CA THR A 263 9.42 -15.64 -37.31
C THR A 263 9.09 -14.72 -36.13
N VAL A 264 7.93 -14.95 -35.53
CA VAL A 264 7.47 -14.23 -34.35
C VAL A 264 8.08 -14.90 -33.11
N PRO A 265 8.67 -14.16 -32.16
CA PRO A 265 9.19 -14.73 -30.92
C PRO A 265 8.07 -15.29 -30.05
N ASP A 266 8.33 -16.43 -29.41
CA ASP A 266 7.38 -17.05 -28.47
C ASP A 266 7.10 -16.15 -27.25
N GLU A 267 8.04 -15.28 -26.90
CA GLU A 267 7.92 -14.28 -25.83
C GLU A 267 6.77 -13.28 -26.08
N TYR A 268 6.48 -12.96 -27.35
CA TYR A 268 5.37 -12.08 -27.72
C TYR A 268 4.03 -12.84 -27.80
N LEU A 269 4.09 -14.15 -28.03
CA LEU A 269 2.90 -15.01 -28.09
C LEU A 269 2.42 -15.46 -26.70
N ASN A 270 3.34 -15.59 -25.74
CA ASN A 270 3.06 -16.03 -24.37
C ASN A 270 3.42 -14.94 -23.36
N ALA A 271 3.06 -13.68 -23.65
CA ALA A 271 3.30 -12.59 -22.72
C ALA A 271 2.47 -12.78 -21.44
N PRO A 272 3.08 -12.63 -20.24
CA PRO A 272 2.35 -12.78 -18.99
C PRO A 272 1.28 -11.70 -18.83
N GLN A 273 0.13 -12.01 -18.21
CA GLN A 273 -0.95 -11.03 -17.96
C GLN A 273 -0.50 -9.89 -17.02
N PRO A 274 -0.99 -8.65 -17.23
CA PRO A 274 -0.66 -7.55 -16.32
C PRO A 274 -1.34 -7.78 -14.98
N THR A 275 -0.61 -7.54 -13.90
CA THR A 275 -1.10 -7.76 -12.53
C THR A 275 -1.47 -6.47 -11.81
N GLU A 276 -1.05 -5.33 -12.38
CA GLU A 276 -1.28 -4.00 -11.82
C GLU A 276 -2.10 -3.16 -12.80
N VAL A 277 -3.20 -2.61 -12.30
CA VAL A 277 -4.09 -1.72 -13.04
C VAL A 277 -3.53 -0.29 -12.97
N ARG A 278 -3.29 0.34 -14.12
CA ARG A 278 -2.79 1.71 -14.23
C ARG A 278 -3.81 2.61 -14.93
N VAL A 279 -3.64 3.93 -14.76
CA VAL A 279 -4.49 4.93 -15.43
C VAL A 279 -4.38 4.76 -16.95
N GLY A 280 -5.52 4.75 -17.65
CA GLY A 280 -5.59 4.51 -19.09
C GLY A 280 -5.87 3.07 -19.50
N ASP A 281 -5.78 2.10 -18.58
CA ASP A 281 -6.11 0.70 -18.86
C ASP A 281 -7.63 0.52 -19.05
N VAL A 282 -8.00 -0.43 -19.91
CA VAL A 282 -9.39 -0.89 -20.07
C VAL A 282 -9.56 -2.18 -19.28
N VAL A 283 -10.51 -2.16 -18.35
CA VAL A 283 -10.78 -3.28 -17.44
C VAL A 283 -12.18 -3.85 -17.65
N ARG A 284 -12.32 -5.17 -17.49
CA ARG A 284 -13.61 -5.87 -17.38
C ARG A 284 -13.96 -5.98 -15.90
N GLY A 285 -15.11 -5.42 -15.53
CA GLY A 285 -15.72 -5.61 -14.20
C GLY A 285 -17.00 -6.44 -14.30
N LYS A 286 -17.35 -7.13 -13.21
CA LYS A 286 -18.70 -7.71 -13.01
C LYS A 286 -19.51 -6.77 -12.12
N TYR A 287 -20.80 -6.63 -12.40
CA TYR A 287 -21.69 -5.91 -11.48
C TYR A 287 -21.91 -6.72 -10.19
N ALA A 288 -21.92 -6.03 -9.04
CA ALA A 288 -22.26 -6.64 -7.76
C ALA A 288 -23.77 -6.94 -7.70
N ASP A 289 -24.13 -8.08 -7.09
CA ASP A 289 -25.50 -8.61 -6.97
C ASP A 289 -26.56 -7.61 -6.45
N TYR A 290 -26.15 -6.56 -5.74
CA TYR A 290 -27.07 -5.55 -5.19
C TYR A 290 -27.71 -4.64 -6.26
N TYR A 291 -27.06 -4.40 -7.40
CA TYR A 291 -27.63 -3.61 -8.50
C TYR A 291 -28.60 -4.43 -9.39
N TYR A 292 -28.68 -5.75 -9.20
CA TYR A 292 -29.52 -6.64 -10.02
C TYR A 292 -31.02 -6.46 -9.82
N GLN A 293 -31.47 -5.95 -8.66
CA GLN A 293 -32.91 -5.85 -8.39
C GLN A 293 -33.62 -4.70 -9.14
N LEU A 294 -32.86 -3.76 -9.72
CA LEU A 294 -33.41 -2.63 -10.50
C LEU A 294 -33.42 -2.86 -12.01
N CYS A 295 -32.64 -3.81 -12.55
CA CYS A 295 -32.50 -4.05 -13.99
C CYS A 295 -33.37 -5.23 -14.51
N ARG A 296 -34.34 -5.71 -13.72
CA ARG A 296 -35.24 -6.78 -14.17
C ARG A 296 -36.37 -6.24 -15.04
N GLU A 297 -36.07 -5.98 -16.30
CA GLU A 297 -37.00 -6.14 -17.42
C GLU A 297 -36.21 -6.20 -18.74
N GLY A 298 -35.71 -7.39 -19.07
CA GLY A 298 -35.31 -7.71 -20.44
C GLY A 298 -33.83 -8.06 -20.67
N GLU A 299 -33.63 -9.32 -21.02
CA GLU A 299 -32.45 -9.89 -21.70
C GLU A 299 -31.21 -10.23 -20.85
N LEU A 300 -30.89 -11.53 -20.88
CA LEU A 300 -29.67 -12.17 -20.39
C LEU A 300 -28.46 -11.69 -21.22
N GLY A 301 -28.00 -10.47 -20.97
CA GLY A 301 -26.76 -9.92 -21.54
C GLY A 301 -25.60 -10.15 -20.56
N ASP A 302 -24.49 -10.68 -21.05
CA ASP A 302 -23.25 -10.97 -20.31
C ASP A 302 -22.95 -9.89 -19.25
N ASP A 303 -23.02 -10.23 -17.95
CA ASP A 303 -23.13 -9.34 -16.77
C ASP A 303 -21.85 -8.54 -16.43
N SER A 304 -21.11 -8.18 -17.46
CA SER A 304 -19.81 -7.54 -17.38
C SER A 304 -19.78 -6.26 -18.18
N TYR A 305 -19.09 -5.25 -17.66
CA TYR A 305 -18.84 -4.01 -18.37
C TYR A 305 -17.35 -3.83 -18.63
N GLU A 306 -17.04 -3.23 -19.77
CA GLU A 306 -15.69 -2.78 -20.10
C GLU A 306 -15.63 -1.27 -19.87
N ALA A 307 -14.68 -0.81 -19.07
CA ALA A 307 -14.55 0.60 -18.78
C ALA A 307 -13.09 1.06 -18.77
N LYS A 308 -12.84 2.25 -19.32
CA LYS A 308 -11.53 2.89 -19.35
C LYS A 308 -11.30 3.67 -18.06
N ILE A 309 -10.19 3.41 -17.39
CA ILE A 309 -9.85 4.05 -16.12
C ILE A 309 -9.27 5.44 -16.37
N ARG A 310 -9.85 6.44 -15.73
CA ARG A 310 -9.47 7.86 -15.84
C ARG A 310 -8.60 8.32 -14.67
N GLU A 311 -8.89 7.83 -13.47
CA GLU A 311 -8.24 8.29 -12.23
C GLU A 311 -8.21 7.16 -11.20
N ILE A 312 -7.11 7.05 -10.47
CA ILE A 312 -6.94 6.15 -9.33
C ILE A 312 -6.69 7.03 -8.11
N ALA A 313 -7.62 7.04 -7.16
CA ALA A 313 -7.52 7.80 -5.92
C ALA A 313 -8.09 6.98 -4.75
N ASP A 314 -7.40 6.95 -3.61
CA ASP A 314 -7.86 6.31 -2.37
C ASP A 314 -8.33 4.84 -2.53
N GLY A 315 -7.65 4.06 -3.38
CA GLY A 315 -8.00 2.66 -3.65
C GLY A 315 -9.25 2.46 -4.51
N LYS A 316 -9.79 3.53 -5.11
CA LYS A 316 -10.97 3.52 -5.98
C LYS A 316 -10.60 3.88 -7.42
N TYR A 317 -11.16 3.13 -8.37
CA TYR A 317 -10.98 3.35 -9.81
C TYR A 317 -12.16 4.16 -10.37
N ARG A 318 -11.91 5.33 -10.97
CA ARG A 318 -12.94 6.17 -11.61
C ARG A 318 -12.90 6.05 -13.13
N TYR A 319 -14.08 6.02 -13.76
CA TYR A 319 -14.24 5.83 -15.21
C TYR A 319 -14.55 7.12 -15.96
N VAL A 320 -14.29 7.13 -17.27
CA VAL A 320 -14.52 8.29 -18.16
C VAL A 320 -16.03 8.61 -18.34
N GLY A 321 -16.94 7.66 -18.09
CA GLY A 321 -18.35 7.72 -18.53
C GLY A 321 -19.43 7.63 -17.45
N GLY A 322 -19.15 7.86 -16.17
CA GLY A 322 -20.18 7.82 -15.11
C GLY A 322 -19.74 8.60 -13.88
N GLY A 323 -20.42 9.71 -13.58
CA GLY A 323 -19.99 10.70 -12.59
C GLY A 323 -19.86 10.23 -11.14
N TYR A 324 -20.28 8.99 -10.81
CA TYR A 324 -20.30 8.46 -9.44
C TYR A 324 -20.03 6.94 -9.31
N ASP A 325 -19.57 6.26 -10.36
CA ASP A 325 -19.31 4.81 -10.31
C ASP A 325 -17.84 4.52 -10.01
N PHE A 326 -17.58 3.80 -8.91
CA PHE A 326 -16.26 3.31 -8.52
C PHE A 326 -16.31 1.80 -8.28
N ILE A 327 -15.27 1.07 -8.70
CA ILE A 327 -15.12 -0.35 -8.40
C ILE A 327 -14.22 -0.54 -7.19
N ASP A 328 -14.69 -1.35 -6.24
CA ASP A 328 -13.84 -1.91 -5.19
C ASP A 328 -13.12 -3.16 -5.72
N ASN A 329 -11.89 -3.33 -5.26
CA ASN A 329 -10.77 -4.18 -5.72
C ASN A 329 -11.01 -5.70 -5.89
N ALA A 330 -12.24 -6.18 -6.05
CA ALA A 330 -12.56 -7.60 -5.90
C ALA A 330 -12.30 -8.43 -7.17
N ASP A 331 -12.67 -7.97 -8.38
CA ASP A 331 -12.61 -8.83 -9.59
C ASP A 331 -12.39 -8.04 -10.90
N LEU A 332 -11.35 -7.20 -10.96
CA LEU A 332 -10.99 -6.49 -12.19
C LEU A 332 -10.04 -7.32 -13.06
N THR A 333 -10.45 -7.60 -14.30
CA THR A 333 -9.57 -8.21 -15.30
C THR A 333 -9.11 -7.14 -16.28
N ILE A 334 -7.81 -6.92 -16.41
CA ILE A 334 -7.27 -5.99 -17.40
C ILE A 334 -7.39 -6.63 -18.78
N ILE A 335 -8.02 -5.91 -19.70
CA ILE A 335 -8.29 -6.36 -21.06
C ILE A 335 -7.36 -5.67 -22.06
N ASP A 336 -7.08 -4.39 -21.83
CA ASP A 336 -6.23 -3.57 -22.68
C ASP A 336 -5.32 -2.71 -21.80
N ASP A 337 -4.00 -2.87 -21.98
CA ASP A 337 -2.96 -2.13 -21.25
C ASP A 337 -2.17 -1.18 -22.16
N SER A 338 -2.76 -0.76 -23.29
CA SER A 338 -2.12 0.09 -24.29
C SER A 338 -1.99 1.56 -23.87
N ARG A 339 -2.74 1.98 -22.83
CA ARG A 339 -2.71 3.27 -22.11
C ARG A 339 -2.85 4.55 -22.96
N GLU A 340 -1.87 4.83 -23.81
CA GLU A 340 -1.63 6.11 -24.49
C GLU A 340 -1.99 6.13 -25.98
N GLU A 341 -2.18 4.97 -26.62
CA GLU A 341 -2.44 4.90 -28.07
C GLU A 341 -3.92 5.14 -28.39
N VAL A 342 -4.18 6.09 -29.30
CA VAL A 342 -5.52 6.41 -29.78
C VAL A 342 -5.96 5.35 -30.79
N CYS A 343 -7.07 4.67 -30.49
CA CYS A 343 -7.70 3.72 -31.39
C CYS A 343 -8.35 4.46 -32.58
N GLU A 344 -8.27 3.87 -33.78
CA GLU A 344 -8.97 4.37 -34.99
C GLU A 344 -10.40 3.85 -35.11
#